data_AF-A0A926ZGL5-F1
#
_entry.id   AF-A0A926ZGL5-F1
#
_cell.length_a   1.000
_cell.length_b   1.000
_cell.length_c   1.000
_cell.angle_alpha   90.00
_cell.angle_beta   90.00
_cell.angle_gamma   90.00
#
_symmetry.space_group_name_H-M   'P 1'
#
loop_
_entity.id
_entity.type
_entity.pdbx_description
1 polymer ?
#
loop_
_entity_poly.entity_id
_entity_poly.type
_entity_poly.pdbx_seq_one_letter_code
_entity_poly.pdbx_strand_id
1 'polypeptide(L)'
;MMKIKGIKRGRTIELSEDVNIPDAQEVDVEIEMIQQMSNEEKSKKMKDFLEKLTDEDREKWAKIGEVLEKERQMDRQLQQQKINELQVCN
;
A
#
# COMPACT_ATOMS: atom_id res chain seq x y z
N MET A 1 23.50 -16.65 -1.03
CA MET A 1 23.11 -16.02 0.24
C MET A 1 21.78 -15.33 0.01
N MET A 2 20.73 -15.69 0.74
CA MET A 2 19.40 -15.10 0.59
C MET A 2 19.28 -13.93 1.58
N LYS A 3 18.89 -12.74 1.10
CA LYS A 3 18.64 -11.57 1.94
C LYS A 3 17.13 -11.32 1.96
N ILE A 4 16.51 -11.53 3.10
CA ILE A 4 15.07 -11.35 3.30
C ILE A 4 14.84 -9.98 3.93
N LYS A 5 13.88 -9.22 3.39
CA LYS A 5 13.50 -7.93 3.96
C LYS A 5 12.50 -8.12 5.08
N GLY A 6 12.46 -7.17 6.01
CA GLY A 6 11.49 -7.18 7.09
C GLY A 6 11.26 -5.80 7.69
N ILE A 7 10.24 -5.70 8.53
CA ILE A 7 9.87 -4.49 9.26
C ILE A 7 10.00 -4.78 10.76
N LYS A 8 10.81 -3.96 11.45
CA LYS A 8 10.92 -4.01 12.91
C LYS A 8 9.67 -3.39 13.55
N ARG A 9 8.97 -4.17 14.39
CA ARG A 9 7.89 -3.70 15.26
C ARG A 9 8.20 -4.01 16.71
N GLY A 10 8.57 -2.98 17.47
CA GLY A 10 8.97 -3.16 18.87
C GLY A 10 10.21 -4.06 18.99
N ARG A 11 10.02 -5.26 19.54
CA ARG A 11 11.06 -6.30 19.71
C ARG A 11 11.01 -7.40 18.64
N THR A 12 10.07 -7.33 17.71
CA THR A 12 9.85 -8.34 16.67
C THR A 12 10.31 -7.80 15.31
N ILE A 13 10.80 -8.67 14.44
CA ILE A 13 11.03 -8.39 13.02
C ILE A 13 10.02 -9.22 12.23
N GLU A 14 9.12 -8.56 11.51
CA GLU A 14 8.19 -9.21 10.58
C GLU A 14 8.89 -9.35 9.24
N LEU A 15 9.01 -10.57 8.72
CA LEU A 15 9.62 -10.82 7.42
C LEU A 15 8.59 -10.55 6.31
N SER A 16 9.06 -10.08 5.15
CA SER A 16 8.21 -9.82 3.99
C SER A 16 7.80 -11.08 3.23
N GLU A 17 8.46 -12.20 3.51
CA GLU A 17 8.25 -13.50 2.89
C GLU A 17 8.47 -14.61 3.92
N ASP A 18 7.81 -15.75 3.73
CA ASP A 18 7.94 -16.91 4.60
C ASP A 18 9.30 -17.59 4.39
N VAL A 19 9.93 -17.99 5.49
CA VAL A 19 11.19 -18.73 5.47
C VAL A 19 10.95 -20.12 6.00
N ASN A 20 11.11 -21.11 5.12
CA ASN A 20 10.95 -22.52 5.49
C ASN A 20 12.25 -23.01 6.15
N ILE A 21 12.40 -22.74 7.44
CA ILE A 21 13.48 -23.28 8.27
C ILE A 21 12.94 -24.46 9.09
N PRO A 22 13.56 -25.65 9.05
CA PRO A 22 13.16 -26.79 9.86
C PRO A 22 13.17 -26.49 11.37
N ASP A 23 12.27 -27.15 12.11
CA ASP A 23 12.23 -27.04 13.56
C ASP A 23 13.56 -27.47 14.22
N ALA A 24 13.89 -26.82 15.33
CA ALA A 24 15.10 -27.05 16.14
C ALA A 24 16.44 -26.73 15.44
N GLN A 25 16.44 -25.90 14.39
CA GLN A 25 17.67 -25.35 13.82
C GLN A 25 18.05 -24.00 14.44
N GLU A 26 19.35 -23.81 14.66
CA GLU A 26 19.93 -22.52 15.01
C GLU A 26 20.16 -21.70 13.74
N VAL A 27 19.83 -20.40 13.79
CA VAL A 27 19.89 -19.51 12.64
C VAL A 27 20.59 -18.22 13.05
N ASP A 28 21.65 -17.88 12.34
CA ASP A 28 22.31 -16.59 12.47
C ASP A 28 21.58 -15.53 11.64
N VAL A 29 21.17 -14.44 12.29
CA VAL A 29 20.47 -13.32 11.64
C VAL A 29 21.38 -12.09 11.64
N GLU A 30 21.78 -11.65 10.45
CA GLU A 30 22.46 -10.37 10.25
C GLU A 30 21.43 -9.28 9.96
N ILE A 31 21.40 -8.24 10.80
CA ILE A 31 20.45 -7.13 10.66
C ILE A 31 21.18 -5.90 10.11
N GLU A 32 20.92 -5.58 8.85
CA GLU A 32 21.37 -4.34 8.22
C GLU A 32 20.28 -3.26 8.36
N MET A 33 20.56 -2.21 9.15
CA MET A 33 19.65 -1.08 9.31
C MET A 33 19.72 -0.18 8.08
N ILE A 34 18.78 -0.36 7.16
CA ILE A 34 18.65 0.51 5.99
C ILE A 34 18.02 1.83 6.43
N GLN A 35 18.76 2.92 6.32
CA GLN A 35 18.24 4.25 6.61
C GLN A 35 17.08 4.54 5.64
N GLN A 36 15.88 4.66 6.20
CA GLN A 36 14.75 5.11 5.41
C GLN A 36 15.02 6.56 4.98
N MET A 37 14.71 6.87 3.72
CA MET A 37 14.81 8.25 3.22
C MET A 37 14.16 9.23 4.20
N SER A 38 14.82 10.35 4.42
CA SER A 38 14.27 11.42 5.23
C SER A 38 12.97 11.95 4.60
N ASN A 39 12.14 12.64 5.39
CA ASN A 39 10.93 13.25 4.85
C ASN A 39 11.26 14.30 3.77
N GLU A 40 12.38 15.01 3.90
CA GLU A 40 12.86 15.95 2.89
C GLU A 40 13.26 15.24 1.59
N GLU A 41 13.99 14.13 1.68
CA GLU A 41 14.37 13.33 0.50
C GLU A 41 13.15 12.71 -0.18
N LYS A 42 12.17 12.22 0.60
CA LYS A 42 10.89 11.73 0.08
C LYS A 42 10.14 12.83 -0.65
N SER A 43 10.05 14.02 -0.05
CA SER A 43 9.39 15.19 -0.64
C SER A 43 10.07 15.61 -1.94
N LYS A 44 11.41 15.66 -1.94
CA LYS A 44 12.21 15.96 -3.14
C LYS A 44 11.94 14.95 -4.25
N LYS A 45 12.00 13.65 -3.97
CA LYS A 45 11.71 12.61 -4.97
C LYS A 45 10.28 12.68 -5.50
N MET A 46 9.31 12.99 -4.64
CA MET A 46 7.92 13.17 -5.07
C MET A 46 7.78 14.38 -5.99
N LYS A 47 8.41 15.51 -5.64
CA LYS A 47 8.43 16.70 -6.47
C LYS A 47 9.08 16.42 -7.84
N ASP A 48 10.24 15.80 -7.85
CA ASP A 48 10.96 15.43 -9.07
C ASP A 48 10.13 14.47 -9.94
N PHE A 49 9.36 13.58 -9.33
CA PHE A 49 8.44 12.69 -10.05
C PHE A 49 7.27 13.46 -10.68
N LEU A 50 6.62 14.35 -9.92
CA LEU A 50 5.50 15.16 -10.40
C LEU A 50 5.90 16.15 -11.50
N GLU A 51 7.12 16.70 -11.43
CA GLU A 51 7.66 17.59 -12.46
C GLU A 51 7.92 16.87 -13.79
N LYS A 52 8.16 15.56 -13.77
CA LYS A 52 8.37 14.74 -14.95
C LYS A 52 7.08 14.26 -15.62
N LEU A 53 5.92 14.47 -14.99
CA LEU A 53 4.64 14.07 -15.57
C LEU A 53 4.31 14.94 -16.77
N THR A 54 4.07 14.30 -17.92
CA THR A 54 3.60 14.98 -19.12
C THR A 54 2.12 15.34 -19.00
N ASP A 55 1.64 16.22 -19.87
CA ASP A 55 0.20 16.55 -19.92
C ASP A 55 -0.65 15.31 -20.26
N GLU A 56 -0.13 14.39 -21.07
CA GLU A 56 -0.80 13.11 -21.35
C GLU A 56 -0.92 12.24 -20.09
N ASP A 57 0.14 12.17 -19.27
CA ASP A 57 0.08 11.43 -18.00
C ASP A 57 -0.95 12.04 -17.05
N ARG A 58 -1.02 13.37 -16.98
CA ARG A 58 -2.00 14.09 -16.16
C ARG A 58 -3.43 13.78 -16.60
N GLU A 59 -3.69 13.73 -17.90
CA GLU A 59 -5.00 13.38 -18.44
C GLU A 59 -5.38 11.92 -18.11
N LYS A 60 -4.43 10.98 -18.24
CA LYS A 60 -4.63 9.57 -17.84
C LYS A 60 -4.98 9.48 -16.36
N TRP A 61 -4.24 10.16 -15.49
CA TRP A 61 -4.53 10.18 -14.05
C TRP A 61 -5.89 10.80 -13.73
N ALA A 62 -6.30 11.85 -14.44
CA ALA A 62 -7.63 12.45 -14.27
C ALA A 62 -8.75 11.45 -14.64
N LYS A 63 -8.59 10.71 -15.75
CA LYS A 63 -9.54 9.67 -16.17
C LYS A 63 -9.63 8.53 -15.15
N ILE A 64 -8.49 8.08 -14.61
CA ILE A 64 -8.46 7.08 -13.54
C ILE A 64 -9.23 7.59 -12.31
N GLY A 65 -9.00 8.85 -11.92
CA GLY A 65 -9.72 9.48 -10.80
C GLY A 65 -11.23 9.52 -10.99
N GLU A 66 -11.70 9.82 -12.20
CA GLU A 66 -13.12 9.82 -12.55
C GLU A 66 -13.74 8.42 -12.44
N VAL A 67 -13.05 7.38 -12.94
CA VAL A 67 -13.51 5.98 -12.83
C VAL A 67 -13.65 5.56 -11.37
N LEU A 68 -12.61 5.82 -10.56
CA LEU A 68 -12.61 5.47 -9.15
C LEU A 68 -13.72 6.19 -8.36
N GLU A 69 -14.06 7.43 -8.73
CA GLU A 69 -15.16 8.14 -8.08
C GLU A 69 -16.52 7.57 -8.48
N LYS A 70 -16.70 7.19 -9.75
CA LYS A 70 -17.92 6.50 -10.19
C LYS A 70 -18.12 5.17 -9.45
N GLU A 71 -17.07 4.38 -9.28
CA GLU A 71 -17.11 3.15 -8.49
C GLU A 71 -17.54 3.42 -7.04
N ARG A 72 -16.91 4.39 -6.38
CA ARG A 72 -17.29 4.79 -5.01
C ARG A 72 -18.74 5.25 -4.91
N GLN A 73 -19.26 5.96 -5.92
CA GLN A 73 -20.66 6.39 -5.96
C GLN A 73 -21.62 5.21 -6.11
N MET A 74 -21.31 4.26 -6.98
CA MET A 74 -22.11 3.04 -7.15
C MET A 74 -22.15 2.22 -5.86
N ASP A 75 -21.02 2.04 -5.18
CA ASP A 75 -20.97 1.33 -3.91
C ASP A 75 -21.85 1.99 -2.84
N ARG A 76 -21.80 3.32 -2.74
CA ARG A 76 -22.67 4.09 -1.83
C ARG A 76 -24.15 3.91 -2.17
N GLN A 77 -24.51 3.90 -3.46
CA GLN A 77 -25.89 3.69 -3.89
C GLN A 77 -26.38 2.27 -3.59
N LEU A 78 -25.56 1.26 -3.87
CA LEU A 78 -25.86 -0.15 -3.57
C LEU A 78 -26.06 -0.37 -2.06
N GLN A 79 -25.22 0.24 -1.23
CA GLN A 79 -25.39 0.19 0.22
C GLN A 79 -26.70 0.85 0.66
N GLN A 80 -27.04 2.01 0.11
CA GLN A 80 -28.28 2.70 0.45
C GLN A 80 -29.53 1.94 0.00
N GLN A 81 -29.51 1.31 -1.18
CA GLN A 81 -30.62 0.47 -1.66
C GLN A 81 -30.86 -0.72 -0.72
N LYS A 82 -29.80 -1.42 -0.31
CA LYS A 82 -29.90 -2.51 0.67
C LYS A 82 -30.51 -2.07 2.00
N ILE A 83 -30.14 -0.88 2.48
CA ILE A 83 -30.71 -0.30 3.71
C ILE A 83 -32.21 -0.05 3.52
N ASN A 84 -32.61 0.56 2.40
CA ASN A 84 -34.01 0.88 2.14
C ASN A 84 -34.88 -0.38 2.01
N GLU A 85 -34.40 -1.43 1.34
CA GLU A 85 -35.12 -2.71 1.21
C GLU A 85 -35.36 -3.39 2.57
N LEU A 86 -34.38 -3.33 3.48
CA LEU A 86 -34.52 -3.84 4.85
C LEU A 86 -35.53 -3.06 5.69
N GLN A 87 -35.72 -1.77 5.40
CA GLN A 87 -36.69 -0.92 6.09
C GLN A 87 -38.14 -1.13 5.60
N VAL A 88 -38.32 -1.58 4.36
CA VAL A 88 -39.66 -1.85 3.78
C VAL A 88 -40.20 -3.23 4.20
N CYS A 89 -39.32 -4.15 4.62
CA CYS A 89 -39.70 -5.51 5.05
C CYS A 89 -40.00 -5.64 6.56
N ASN A 90 -40.04 -4.53 7.31
CA ASN A 90 -40.44 -4.46 8.73
C ASN A 90 -41.73 -3.63 8.87
#